data_AF-A0A455SZT0-F1
#
_entry.id   AF-A0A455SZT0-F1
#
_cell.length_a   1.000
_cell.length_b   1.000
_cell.length_c   1.000
_cell.angle_alpha   90.00
_cell.angle_beta   90.00
_cell.angle_gamma   90.00
#
_symmetry.space_group_name_H-M   'P 1'
#
loop_
_entity.id
_entity.type
_entity.pdbx_description
1 polymer ?
#
loop_
_entity_poly.entity_id
_entity_poly.type
_entity_poly.pdbx_seq_one_letter_code
_entity_poly.pdbx_strand_id
1 'polypeptide(L)'
;MLEQEQDARVAAWMPLDWARAYLLLGEVEACVKEMRELYRRFKSMGSPHALDQANRLIDDIKREYGDEKIVNDFLEELHNIMEN
;
A
#
# COMPACT_ATOMS: atom_id res chain seq x y z
N MET A 1 15.14 -23.60 9.41
CA MET A 1 14.24 -22.52 9.86
C MET A 1 14.83 -21.17 9.42
N LEU A 2 15.03 -20.98 8.11
CA LEU A 2 15.58 -19.75 7.50
C LEU A 2 14.80 -19.44 6.22
N GLU A 3 14.40 -20.46 5.45
CA GLU A 3 13.56 -20.33 4.25
C GLU A 3 12.19 -19.69 4.55
N GLN A 4 11.52 -20.09 5.64
CA GLN A 4 10.20 -19.55 6.01
C GLN A 4 10.20 -18.05 6.33
N GLU A 5 11.28 -17.52 6.92
CA GLU A 5 11.40 -16.07 7.19
C GLU A 5 11.72 -15.28 5.92
N GLN A 6 12.44 -15.88 4.98
CA GLN A 6 12.79 -15.25 3.71
C GLN A 6 11.56 -15.16 2.78
N ASP A 7 10.77 -16.22 2.71
CA ASP A 7 9.51 -16.27 1.97
C ASP A 7 8.47 -15.28 2.53
N ALA A 8 8.37 -15.17 3.86
CA ALA A 8 7.47 -14.22 4.50
C ALA A 8 7.84 -12.76 4.20
N ARG A 9 9.14 -12.45 4.13
CA ARG A 9 9.60 -11.10 3.77
C ARG A 9 9.27 -10.80 2.32
N VAL A 10 9.60 -11.68 1.37
CA VAL A 10 9.27 -11.45 -0.05
C VAL A 10 7.76 -11.31 -0.26
N ALA A 11 6.96 -12.18 0.37
CA ALA A 11 5.50 -12.11 0.30
C ALA A 11 4.92 -10.82 0.91
N ALA A 12 5.61 -10.20 1.88
CA ALA A 12 5.19 -8.92 2.45
C ALA A 12 5.39 -7.75 1.47
N TRP A 13 6.36 -7.83 0.56
CA TRP A 13 6.65 -6.78 -0.43
C TRP A 13 5.89 -6.94 -1.74
N MET A 14 5.40 -8.14 -2.07
CA MET A 14 4.63 -8.38 -3.31
C MET A 14 3.49 -7.38 -3.56
N PRO A 15 2.66 -6.98 -2.55
CA PRO A 15 1.60 -6.01 -2.80
C PRO A 15 2.13 -4.62 -3.21
N LEU A 16 3.35 -4.24 -2.78
CA LEU A 16 3.97 -2.97 -3.21
C LEU A 16 4.31 -3.02 -4.70
N ASP A 17 4.88 -4.12 -5.16
CA ASP A 17 5.24 -4.29 -6.57
C ASP A 17 3.99 -4.32 -7.46
N TRP A 18 2.94 -5.03 -7.03
CA TRP A 18 1.65 -5.03 -7.73
C TRP A 18 0.98 -3.66 -7.74
N ALA A 19 0.94 -2.96 -6.61
CA ALA A 19 0.36 -1.62 -6.55
C ALA A 19 1.08 -0.64 -7.50
N ARG A 20 2.42 -0.72 -7.57
CA ARG A 20 3.21 0.06 -8.55
C ARG A 20 2.88 -0.32 -10.00
N ALA A 21 2.77 -1.60 -10.29
CA ALA A 21 2.41 -2.07 -11.63
C ALA A 21 1.02 -1.56 -12.06
N TYR A 22 0.02 -1.67 -11.18
CA TYR A 22 -1.33 -1.16 -11.46
C TYR A 22 -1.36 0.35 -11.63
N LEU A 23 -0.57 1.10 -10.84
CA LEU A 23 -0.44 2.54 -11.03
C LEU A 23 0.11 2.89 -12.42
N LEU A 24 1.14 2.17 -12.87
CA LEU A 24 1.73 2.37 -14.21
C LEU A 24 0.77 2.01 -15.36
N LEU A 25 -0.14 1.08 -15.14
CA LEU A 25 -1.18 0.69 -16.11
C LEU A 25 -2.42 1.60 -16.05
N GLY A 26 -2.49 2.49 -15.06
CA GLY A 26 -3.64 3.34 -14.78
C GLY A 26 -4.86 2.60 -14.20
N GLU A 27 -4.66 1.39 -13.70
CA GLU A 27 -5.69 0.58 -13.05
C GLU A 27 -5.84 0.98 -11.57
N VAL A 28 -6.37 2.18 -11.34
CA VAL A 28 -6.43 2.81 -10.01
C VAL A 28 -7.17 1.96 -8.97
N GLU A 29 -8.24 1.26 -9.34
CA GLU A 29 -8.99 0.42 -8.40
C GLU A 29 -8.17 -0.79 -7.90
N ALA A 30 -7.45 -1.43 -8.82
CA ALA A 30 -6.55 -2.54 -8.50
C ALA A 30 -5.36 -2.06 -7.65
N CYS A 31 -4.82 -0.88 -7.98
CA CYS A 31 -3.77 -0.22 -7.19
C CYS A 31 -4.23 0.01 -5.75
N VAL A 32 -5.39 0.66 -5.54
CA VAL A 32 -5.94 0.95 -4.21
C VAL A 32 -6.21 -0.34 -3.42
N LYS A 33 -6.68 -1.40 -4.08
CA LYS A 33 -6.90 -2.70 -3.44
C LYS A 33 -5.60 -3.28 -2.87
N GLU A 34 -4.53 -3.31 -3.65
CA GLU A 34 -3.22 -3.80 -3.19
C GLU A 34 -2.63 -2.89 -2.11
N MET A 35 -2.86 -1.58 -2.19
CA MET A 35 -2.42 -0.62 -1.16
C MET A 35 -3.07 -0.85 0.20
N ARG A 36 -4.36 -1.18 0.24
CA ARG A 36 -5.04 -1.55 1.50
C ARG A 36 -4.38 -2.76 2.16
N GLU A 37 -4.08 -3.78 1.36
CA GLU A 37 -3.45 -5.01 1.86
C GLU A 37 -2.00 -4.75 2.31
N LEU A 38 -1.25 -3.96 1.53
CA LEU A 38 0.10 -3.52 1.87
C LEU A 38 0.13 -2.79 3.20
N TYR A 39 -0.74 -1.79 3.37
CA TYR A 39 -0.78 -0.97 4.57
C TYR A 39 -1.14 -1.78 5.81
N ARG A 40 -2.10 -2.71 5.69
CA ARG A 40 -2.45 -3.65 6.77
C ARG A 40 -1.24 -4.48 7.20
N ARG A 41 -0.50 -5.05 6.23
CA ARG A 41 0.69 -5.87 6.51
C ARG A 41 1.83 -5.05 7.11
N PHE A 42 2.07 -3.86 6.59
CA PHE A 42 3.16 -3.00 7.08
C PHE A 42 2.88 -2.43 8.47
N LYS A 43 1.62 -2.10 8.77
CA LYS A 43 1.20 -1.73 10.13
C LYS A 43 1.40 -2.89 11.11
N SER A 44 1.02 -4.12 10.74
CA SER A 44 1.19 -5.29 11.63
C SER A 44 2.66 -5.69 11.83
N MET A 45 3.51 -5.46 10.83
CA MET A 45 4.95 -5.66 10.94
C MET A 45 5.65 -4.61 11.82
N GLY A 46 5.02 -3.45 12.07
CA GLY A 46 5.59 -2.37 12.87
C GLY A 46 6.90 -1.78 12.32
N SER A 47 7.15 -1.92 11.00
CA SER A 47 8.38 -1.44 10.36
C SER A 47 8.20 -0.01 9.86
N PRO A 48 8.91 0.99 10.42
CA PRO A 48 8.79 2.38 9.95
C PRO A 48 9.22 2.55 8.50
N HIS A 49 10.22 1.79 8.06
CA HIS A 49 10.69 1.82 6.68
C HIS A 49 9.64 1.31 5.69
N ALA A 50 8.90 0.26 6.06
CA ALA A 50 7.85 -0.28 5.22
C ALA A 50 6.70 0.73 5.07
N LEU A 51 6.29 1.37 6.18
CA LEU A 51 5.28 2.43 6.15
C LEU A 51 5.72 3.64 5.32
N ASP A 52 6.99 4.04 5.39
CA ASP A 52 7.53 5.11 4.53
C ASP A 52 7.41 4.77 3.03
N GLN A 53 7.67 3.52 2.64
CA GLN A 53 7.48 3.08 1.26
C GLN A 53 6.01 3.10 0.83
N ALA A 54 5.08 2.70 1.71
CA ALA A 54 3.65 2.82 1.43
C ALA A 54 3.21 4.27 1.29
N ASN A 55 3.67 5.17 2.16
CA ASN A 55 3.34 6.60 2.11
C ASN A 55 3.81 7.26 0.81
N ARG A 56 5.02 6.93 0.33
CA ARG A 56 5.50 7.43 -0.97
C ARG A 56 4.57 7.02 -2.12
N LEU A 57 4.09 5.77 -2.11
CA LEU A 57 3.16 5.31 -3.13
C LEU A 57 1.77 5.94 -2.99
N ILE A 58 1.33 6.24 -1.77
CA ILE A 58 0.11 7.04 -1.52
C ILE A 58 0.25 8.43 -2.13
N ASP A 59 1.39 9.09 -1.94
CA ASP A 59 1.67 10.41 -2.53
C ASP A 59 1.63 10.37 -4.07
N ASP A 60 2.19 9.32 -4.66
CA ASP A 60 2.12 9.11 -6.12
C ASP A 60 0.68 8.89 -6.59
N ILE A 61 -0.10 8.04 -5.93
CA ILE A 61 -1.53 7.83 -6.27
C ILE A 61 -2.32 9.12 -6.13
N LYS A 62 -2.09 9.89 -5.07
CA LYS A 62 -2.78 11.16 -4.84
C LYS A 62 -2.43 12.20 -5.92
N ARG A 63 -1.18 12.22 -6.39
CA ARG A 63 -0.75 13.12 -7.46
C ARG A 63 -1.45 12.80 -8.79
N GLU A 64 -1.57 11.52 -9.14
CA GLU A 64 -2.12 11.11 -10.44
C GLU A 64 -3.65 10.98 -10.43
N TYR A 65 -4.25 10.59 -9.29
CA TYR A 65 -5.66 10.19 -9.17
C TYR A 65 -6.38 10.85 -7.98
N GLY A 66 -5.89 11.96 -7.44
CA GLY A 66 -6.45 12.60 -6.25
C GLY A 66 -7.92 13.04 -6.35
N ASP A 67 -8.44 13.22 -7.56
CA ASP A 67 -9.85 13.58 -7.79
C ASP A 67 -10.77 12.36 -7.89
N GLU A 68 -10.21 11.15 -7.98
CA GLU A 68 -10.99 9.91 -8.04
C GLU A 68 -11.61 9.59 -6.69
N LYS A 69 -12.91 9.30 -6.68
CA LYS A 69 -13.64 8.99 -5.44
C LYS A 69 -12.97 7.85 -4.66
N ILE A 70 -12.53 6.81 -5.36
CA ILE A 70 -11.92 5.62 -4.73
C ILE A 70 -10.61 5.94 -4.02
N VAL A 71 -9.85 6.94 -4.50
CA VAL A 71 -8.62 7.39 -3.86
C VAL A 71 -8.94 8.19 -2.61
N ASN A 72 -9.92 9.09 -2.68
CA ASN A 72 -10.37 9.85 -1.52
C ASN A 72 -10.94 8.96 -0.41
N ASP A 73 -11.80 7.99 -0.77
CA ASP A 73 -12.33 7.00 0.18
C ASP A 73 -11.18 6.24 0.87
N PHE A 74 -10.17 5.83 0.11
CA PHE A 74 -8.99 5.14 0.65
C PHE A 74 -8.16 6.04 1.59
N LEU A 75 -7.96 7.31 1.26
CA LEU A 75 -7.23 8.24 2.13
C LEU A 75 -7.98 8.48 3.46
N GLU A 76 -9.31 8.60 3.41
CA GLU A 76 -10.15 8.71 4.62
C GLU A 76 -10.07 7.43 5.47
N GLU A 77 -10.12 6.24 4.85
CA GLU A 77 -9.92 4.97 5.56
C GLU A 77 -8.57 4.95 6.30
N LEU A 78 -7.49 5.37 5.65
CA LEU A 78 -6.16 5.42 6.27
C LEU A 78 -6.11 6.40 7.46
N HIS A 79 -6.70 7.58 7.31
CA HIS A 79 -6.77 8.57 8.39
C HIS A 79 -7.46 7.99 9.63
N ASN A 80 -8.62 7.34 9.45
CA ASN A 80 -9.37 6.70 10.53
C ASN A 80 -8.61 5.54 11.20
N ILE A 81 -7.76 4.84 10.44
CA ILE A 81 -6.89 3.77 10.95
C ILE A 81 -5.69 4.34 11.73
N MET A 82 -5.25 5.56 11.46
CA MET A 82 -4.11 6.20 12.13
C MET A 82 -4.50 6.90 13.44
N GLU A 83 -5.74 7.38 13.57
CA GLU A 83 -6.23 8.04 14.78
C GLU A 83 -6.72 7.08 15.89
N ASN A 84 -6.83 5.77 15.59
CA ASN A 84 -7.13 4.70 16.55
C ASN A 84 -5.91 3.80 16.84
#